data_AF-A0A6I9RC79-F1
#
_entry.id   AF-A0A6I9RC79-F1
#
_cell.length_a   1.000
_cell.length_b   1.000
_cell.length_c   1.000
_cell.angle_alpha   90.00
_cell.angle_beta   90.00
_cell.angle_gamma   90.00
#
_symmetry.space_group_name_H-M   'P 1'
#
loop_
_entity.id
_entity.type
_entity.pdbx_description
1 polymer ?
#
loop_
_entity_poly.entity_id
_entity_poly.type
_entity_poly.pdbx_seq_one_letter_code
_entity_poly.pdbx_strand_id
1 'polypeptide(L)'
;MTGLSGKPGTYLPGSHFFRCQTYEGGIAGEPGSEAHGGYTFCGLATMILINEADRLDLSSLLDWVAFRQGVEGGFQGRTNKLVDGCYSFWQGGVLALMQRLLLIVDKQLMPSSDNGESSSIGSTCSIKSSDLVGQGSGKLSDIGFHFVKIYAESVPLFHSIALQQYILLCSQVLEGGFKDKPGKYRDFYHSCYCLSGLSVSQYSWWKDAGASPLPTAVLGPYCNLLEPIHPLYNVVLDRYHKSFDFFSTS
;
A
#
# COMPACT_ATOMS: atom_id res chain seq x y z
N MET A 1 -16.82 3.06 -36.59
CA MET A 1 -16.11 1.81 -36.90
C MET A 1 -14.61 2.05 -36.82
N THR A 2 -13.99 1.73 -35.70
CA THR A 2 -12.58 1.32 -35.57
C THR A 2 -12.47 0.68 -34.18
N GLY A 3 -13.07 -0.50 -34.06
CA GLY A 3 -12.88 -1.34 -32.88
C GLY A 3 -11.45 -1.88 -32.88
N LEU A 4 -10.73 -1.69 -31.78
CA LEU A 4 -9.55 -2.49 -31.48
C LEU A 4 -10.05 -3.90 -31.14
N SER A 5 -10.30 -4.72 -32.17
CA SER A 5 -10.43 -6.15 -31.98
C SER A 5 -9.04 -6.66 -31.58
N GLY A 6 -8.84 -6.87 -30.28
CA GLY A 6 -7.69 -7.64 -29.80
C GLY A 6 -7.64 -8.98 -30.52
N LYS A 7 -6.46 -9.37 -30.98
CA LYS A 7 -6.26 -10.71 -31.55
C LYS A 7 -6.69 -11.74 -30.50
N PRO A 8 -7.45 -12.80 -30.86
CA PRO A 8 -7.73 -13.88 -29.93
C PRO A 8 -6.39 -14.50 -29.53
N GLY A 9 -6.02 -14.37 -28.25
CA GLY A 9 -4.79 -14.94 -27.68
C GLY A 9 -3.76 -13.95 -27.12
N THR A 10 -3.91 -12.63 -27.31
CA THR A 10 -3.06 -11.66 -26.58
C THR A 10 -3.68 -11.34 -25.23
N TYR A 11 -3.29 -12.08 -24.19
CA TYR A 11 -3.60 -11.70 -22.81
C TYR A 11 -2.83 -10.42 -22.49
N LEU A 12 -3.53 -9.30 -22.31
CA LEU A 12 -2.93 -8.13 -21.68
C LEU A 12 -2.44 -8.54 -20.29
N PRO A 13 -1.21 -8.23 -19.85
CA PRO A 13 -0.68 -8.70 -18.57
C PRO A 13 -1.63 -8.45 -17.38
N GLY A 14 -2.29 -7.29 -17.31
CA GLY A 14 -3.25 -7.00 -16.22
C GLY A 14 -4.59 -7.73 -16.32
N SER A 15 -4.90 -8.40 -17.44
CA SER A 15 -6.13 -9.19 -17.59
C SER A 15 -6.21 -10.40 -16.66
N HIS A 16 -5.06 -10.94 -16.25
CA HIS A 16 -5.01 -12.03 -15.27
C HIS A 16 -5.30 -11.50 -13.85
N PHE A 17 -4.61 -10.44 -13.43
CA PHE A 17 -4.73 -9.88 -12.08
C PHE A 17 -6.10 -9.26 -11.80
N PHE A 18 -6.71 -8.60 -12.79
CA PHE A 18 -8.08 -8.11 -12.67
C PHE A 18 -9.06 -9.23 -12.27
N ARG A 19 -8.90 -10.43 -12.84
CA ARG A 19 -9.76 -11.58 -12.53
C ARG A 19 -9.46 -12.23 -11.19
N CYS A 20 -8.35 -11.88 -10.55
CA CYS A 20 -7.98 -12.36 -9.23
C CYS A 20 -8.55 -11.48 -8.11
N GLN A 21 -9.06 -10.28 -8.39
CA GLN A 21 -9.80 -9.51 -7.39
C GLN A 21 -11.11 -10.24 -7.08
N THR A 22 -11.34 -10.49 -5.79
CA THR A 22 -12.44 -11.33 -5.31
C THR A 22 -13.65 -10.48 -4.93
N TYR A 23 -14.77 -11.13 -4.64
CA TYR A 23 -15.96 -10.47 -4.09
C TYR A 23 -15.69 -9.82 -2.72
N GLU A 24 -14.64 -10.26 -2.00
CA GLU A 24 -14.26 -9.67 -0.72
C GLU A 24 -13.61 -8.29 -0.90
N GLY A 25 -13.07 -7.98 -2.09
CA GLY A 25 -12.32 -6.77 -2.42
C GLY A 25 -10.80 -6.98 -2.54
N GLY A 26 -10.23 -7.92 -1.78
CA GLY A 26 -8.82 -8.30 -1.90
C GLY A 26 -8.53 -9.19 -3.12
N ILE A 27 -7.24 -9.46 -3.36
CA ILE A 27 -6.77 -10.23 -4.53
C ILE A 27 -6.30 -11.62 -4.09
N ALA A 28 -6.71 -12.64 -4.85
CA ALA A 28 -6.33 -14.03 -4.68
C ALA A 28 -5.11 -14.42 -5.53
N GLY A 29 -4.53 -15.59 -5.27
CA GLY A 29 -3.43 -16.13 -6.08
C GLY A 29 -3.85 -16.56 -7.49
N GLU A 30 -5.15 -16.83 -7.67
CA GLU A 30 -5.76 -17.23 -8.94
C GLU A 30 -7.24 -16.85 -8.95
N PRO A 31 -7.89 -16.73 -10.13
CA PRO A 31 -9.30 -16.37 -10.22
C PRO A 31 -10.22 -17.36 -9.49
N GLY A 32 -11.12 -16.84 -8.65
CA GLY A 32 -12.10 -17.63 -7.90
C GLY A 32 -11.62 -18.14 -6.54
N SER A 33 -10.34 -17.98 -6.21
CA SER A 33 -9.78 -18.31 -4.89
C SER A 33 -10.01 -17.19 -3.86
N GLU A 34 -9.76 -17.48 -2.59
CA GLU A 34 -9.92 -16.55 -1.45
C GLU A 34 -8.92 -15.38 -1.52
N ALA A 35 -9.35 -14.18 -1.12
CA ALA A 35 -8.45 -13.03 -1.04
C ALA A 35 -7.38 -13.25 0.04
N HIS A 36 -6.13 -12.87 -0.24
CA HIS A 36 -5.01 -13.09 0.67
C HIS A 36 -4.03 -11.92 0.66
N GLY A 37 -3.56 -11.49 1.83
CA GLY A 37 -2.71 -10.29 1.97
C GLY A 37 -1.46 -10.32 1.09
N GLY A 38 -0.74 -11.43 1.07
CA GLY A 38 0.43 -11.60 0.20
C GLY A 38 0.11 -11.44 -1.30
N TYR A 39 -0.94 -12.11 -1.79
CA TYR A 39 -1.35 -11.99 -3.20
C TYR A 39 -1.96 -10.61 -3.51
N THR A 40 -2.61 -9.99 -2.53
CA THR A 40 -3.12 -8.62 -2.61
C THR A 40 -2.01 -7.61 -2.80
N PHE A 41 -0.93 -7.71 -2.01
CA PHE A 41 0.25 -6.88 -2.23
C PHE A 41 0.86 -7.11 -3.61
N CYS A 42 1.13 -8.37 -3.98
CA CYS A 42 1.74 -8.68 -5.27
C CYS A 42 0.88 -8.21 -6.45
N GLY A 43 -0.43 -8.41 -6.38
CA GLY A 43 -1.38 -7.99 -7.40
C GLY A 43 -1.44 -6.48 -7.53
N LEU A 44 -1.65 -5.76 -6.43
CA LEU A 44 -1.70 -4.29 -6.45
C LEU A 44 -0.36 -3.70 -6.93
N ALA A 45 0.76 -4.14 -6.37
CA ALA A 45 2.09 -3.67 -6.77
C ALA A 45 2.34 -3.90 -8.26
N THR A 46 1.95 -5.07 -8.78
CA THR A 46 2.07 -5.37 -10.22
C THR A 46 1.21 -4.43 -11.06
N MET A 47 -0.06 -4.24 -10.69
CA MET A 47 -0.97 -3.35 -11.42
C MET A 47 -0.49 -1.90 -11.40
N ILE A 48 0.13 -1.45 -10.31
CA ILE A 48 0.81 -0.14 -10.26
C ILE A 48 1.97 -0.11 -11.27
N LEU A 49 2.88 -1.09 -11.22
CA LEU A 49 4.07 -1.14 -12.07
C LEU A 49 3.74 -1.15 -13.58
N ILE A 50 2.64 -1.78 -13.98
CA ILE A 50 2.20 -1.81 -15.38
C ILE A 50 1.22 -0.69 -15.73
N ASN A 51 0.95 0.24 -14.81
CA ASN A 51 0.02 1.36 -14.97
C ASN A 51 -1.43 0.97 -15.28
N GLU A 52 -1.91 -0.09 -14.63
CA GLU A 52 -3.28 -0.58 -14.81
C GLU A 52 -4.04 -0.65 -13.46
N ALA A 53 -3.56 0.01 -12.41
CA ALA A 53 -4.19 -0.01 -11.08
C ALA A 53 -5.64 0.51 -11.10
N ASP A 54 -5.99 1.37 -12.06
CA ASP A 54 -7.34 1.88 -12.31
C ASP A 54 -8.34 0.78 -12.73
N ARG A 55 -7.85 -0.38 -13.17
CA ARG A 55 -8.69 -1.54 -13.49
C ARG A 55 -9.19 -2.28 -12.26
N LEU A 56 -8.56 -2.09 -11.09
CA LEU A 56 -9.01 -2.71 -9.85
C LEU A 56 -10.13 -1.88 -9.22
N ASP A 57 -11.05 -2.53 -8.53
CA ASP A 57 -11.97 -1.85 -7.62
C ASP A 57 -11.20 -1.42 -6.36
N LEU A 58 -10.64 -0.22 -6.40
CA LEU A 58 -9.81 0.34 -5.33
C LEU A 58 -10.60 0.60 -4.03
N SER A 59 -11.90 0.86 -4.11
CA SER A 59 -12.74 1.11 -2.93
C SER A 59 -12.93 -0.18 -2.13
N SER A 60 -13.38 -1.25 -2.79
CA SER A 60 -13.55 -2.55 -2.12
C SER A 60 -12.23 -3.12 -1.62
N LEU A 61 -11.13 -2.88 -2.35
CA LEU A 61 -9.79 -3.27 -1.93
C LEU A 61 -9.39 -2.55 -0.63
N LEU A 62 -9.59 -1.24 -0.54
CA LEU A 62 -9.31 -0.46 0.66
C LEU A 62 -10.10 -0.98 1.86
N ASP A 63 -11.41 -1.17 1.69
CA ASP A 63 -12.27 -1.70 2.73
C ASP A 63 -11.75 -3.06 3.19
N TRP A 64 -11.52 -3.98 2.26
CA TRP A 64 -11.04 -5.33 2.55
C TRP A 64 -9.78 -5.31 3.41
N VAL A 65 -8.75 -4.55 3.00
CA VAL A 65 -7.46 -4.52 3.70
C VAL A 65 -7.56 -3.82 5.06
N ALA A 66 -8.37 -2.76 5.18
CA ALA A 66 -8.58 -2.08 6.47
C ALA A 66 -9.21 -3.03 7.51
N PHE A 67 -10.17 -3.86 7.10
CA PHE A 67 -10.76 -4.91 7.93
C PHE A 67 -9.84 -6.12 8.19
N ARG A 68 -8.58 -6.08 7.73
CA ARG A 68 -7.55 -7.05 8.10
C ARG A 68 -6.73 -6.63 9.31
N GLN A 69 -6.93 -5.44 9.90
CA GLN A 69 -6.32 -5.12 11.18
C GLN A 69 -7.19 -5.69 12.31
N GLY A 70 -6.62 -6.60 13.10
CA GLY A 70 -7.29 -7.25 14.22
C GLY A 70 -7.35 -6.37 15.48
N VAL A 71 -8.10 -6.82 16.47
CA VAL A 71 -8.15 -6.18 17.80
C VAL A 71 -6.81 -6.26 18.53
N GLU A 72 -5.97 -7.21 18.13
CA GLU A 72 -4.59 -7.38 18.58
C GLU A 72 -3.66 -6.27 18.08
N GLY A 73 -4.10 -5.43 17.14
CA GLY A 73 -3.32 -4.35 16.53
C GLY A 73 -2.50 -4.80 15.31
N GLY A 74 -2.16 -6.08 15.21
CA GLY A 74 -1.56 -6.69 14.03
C GLY A 74 -2.56 -6.99 12.92
N PHE A 75 -2.07 -7.57 11.82
CA PHE A 75 -2.91 -7.95 10.68
C PHE A 75 -3.10 -9.45 10.52
N GLN A 76 -4.29 -9.87 10.10
CA GLN A 76 -4.55 -11.21 9.56
C GLN A 76 -4.39 -11.24 8.04
N GLY A 77 -3.93 -12.37 7.50
CA GLY A 77 -3.76 -12.53 6.06
C GLY A 77 -5.06 -12.63 5.28
N ARG A 78 -6.12 -13.09 5.94
CA ARG A 78 -7.42 -13.42 5.35
C ARG A 78 -8.54 -13.29 6.37
N THR A 79 -9.77 -13.21 5.89
CA THR A 79 -10.98 -13.15 6.71
C THR A 79 -11.05 -14.36 7.65
N ASN A 80 -11.41 -14.13 8.94
CA ASN A 80 -11.54 -15.17 9.97
C ASN A 80 -10.28 -16.05 10.20
N LYS A 81 -9.09 -15.53 9.90
CA LYS A 81 -7.81 -16.14 10.29
C LYS A 81 -7.13 -15.33 11.39
N LEU A 82 -6.17 -15.97 12.04
CA LEU A 82 -5.40 -15.36 13.11
C LEU A 82 -4.48 -14.25 12.58
N VAL A 83 -4.18 -13.29 13.45
CA VAL A 83 -3.13 -12.30 13.26
C VAL A 83 -1.76 -12.97 13.06
N ASP A 84 -0.89 -12.37 12.25
CA ASP A 84 0.49 -12.83 12.02
C ASP A 84 1.41 -11.65 11.67
N GLY A 85 2.58 -11.62 12.32
CA GLY A 85 3.58 -10.56 12.20
C GLY A 85 4.03 -10.26 10.77
N CYS A 86 4.05 -11.24 9.87
CA CYS A 86 4.45 -10.97 8.48
C CYS A 86 3.45 -10.09 7.73
N TYR A 87 2.15 -10.14 8.08
CA TYR A 87 1.14 -9.29 7.47
C TYR A 87 1.23 -7.83 7.88
N SER A 88 2.09 -7.50 8.85
CA SER A 88 2.46 -6.12 9.14
C SER A 88 2.96 -5.40 7.88
N PHE A 89 3.73 -6.08 7.03
CA PHE A 89 4.11 -5.54 5.73
C PHE A 89 3.12 -5.90 4.63
N TRP A 90 2.68 -7.15 4.51
CA TRP A 90 1.83 -7.53 3.36
C TRP A 90 0.51 -6.76 3.30
N GLN A 91 -0.11 -6.45 4.45
CA GLN A 91 -1.32 -5.61 4.50
C GLN A 91 -0.97 -4.12 4.69
N GLY A 92 -0.04 -3.80 5.59
CA GLY A 92 0.38 -2.41 5.82
C GLY A 92 0.97 -1.75 4.57
N GLY A 93 1.73 -2.49 3.78
CA GLY A 93 2.28 -2.08 2.50
C GLY A 93 1.18 -1.80 1.46
N VAL A 94 0.14 -2.64 1.39
CA VAL A 94 -1.04 -2.37 0.53
C VAL A 94 -1.67 -1.04 0.92
N LEU A 95 -1.91 -0.79 2.21
CA LEU A 95 -2.47 0.48 2.67
C LEU A 95 -1.57 1.68 2.34
N ALA A 96 -0.25 1.54 2.47
CA ALA A 96 0.71 2.57 2.08
C ALA A 96 0.69 2.86 0.57
N LEU A 97 0.50 1.83 -0.26
CA LEU A 97 0.30 2.00 -1.71
C LEU A 97 -1.06 2.68 -2.00
N MET A 98 -2.14 2.20 -1.37
CA MET A 98 -3.49 2.74 -1.56
C MET A 98 -3.58 4.23 -1.20
N GLN A 99 -2.97 4.64 -0.07
CA GLN A 99 -2.95 6.04 0.35
C GLN A 99 -2.33 6.95 -0.72
N ARG A 100 -1.31 6.48 -1.43
CA ARG A 100 -0.66 7.23 -2.52
C ARG A 100 -1.48 7.20 -3.81
N LEU A 101 -2.05 6.05 -4.16
CA LEU A 101 -2.92 5.90 -5.34
C LEU A 101 -4.12 6.83 -5.27
N LEU A 102 -4.81 6.89 -4.13
CA LEU A 102 -6.00 7.73 -3.96
C LEU A 102 -5.69 9.23 -4.15
N LEU A 103 -4.51 9.69 -3.72
CA LEU A 103 -4.08 11.07 -3.95
C LEU A 103 -3.78 11.37 -5.41
N ILE A 104 -3.24 10.40 -6.15
CA ILE A 104 -3.01 10.53 -7.59
C ILE A 104 -4.37 10.65 -8.28
N VAL A 105 -5.29 9.73 -8.00
CA VAL A 105 -6.63 9.71 -8.61
C VAL A 105 -7.39 11.00 -8.31
N ASP A 106 -7.39 11.45 -7.05
CA ASP A 106 -8.03 12.71 -6.65
C ASP A 106 -7.46 13.93 -7.39
N LYS A 107 -6.12 14.03 -7.49
CA LYS A 107 -5.47 15.10 -8.26
C LYS A 107 -5.77 15.08 -9.75
N GLN A 108 -6.03 13.90 -10.34
CA GLN A 108 -6.42 13.81 -11.75
C GLN A 108 -7.90 14.17 -11.97
N LEU A 109 -8.75 14.00 -10.94
CA LEU A 109 -10.18 14.29 -11.01
C LEU A 109 -10.52 15.76 -10.71
N MET A 110 -9.64 16.50 -10.01
CA MET A 110 -9.80 17.93 -9.77
C MET A 110 -9.31 18.74 -10.99
N PRO A 111 -10.18 19.33 -11.82
CA PRO A 111 -9.75 20.22 -12.88
C PRO A 111 -9.18 21.49 -12.23
N SER A 112 -8.14 22.06 -12.80
CA SER A 112 -7.59 23.37 -12.43
C SER A 112 -8.70 24.43 -12.48
N SER A 113 -9.33 24.68 -11.34
CA SER A 113 -10.25 25.80 -11.14
C SER A 113 -9.40 27.01 -10.79
N ASP A 114 -8.99 27.73 -11.82
CA ASP A 114 -8.58 29.11 -11.69
C ASP A 114 -9.86 29.92 -11.47
N ASN A 115 -10.15 30.25 -10.20
CA ASN A 115 -10.77 31.49 -9.72
C ASN A 115 -11.23 31.29 -8.26
N GLY A 116 -10.72 32.16 -7.39
CA GLY A 116 -10.99 32.10 -5.96
C GLY A 116 -12.42 32.43 -5.60
N GLU A 117 -12.94 31.72 -4.59
CA GLU A 117 -13.60 32.29 -3.43
C GLU A 117 -13.84 31.22 -2.36
N SER A 118 -13.68 31.60 -1.10
CA SER A 118 -13.86 30.75 0.07
C SER A 118 -15.34 30.46 0.32
N SER A 119 -15.73 29.20 0.50
CA SER A 119 -16.82 28.86 1.42
C SER A 119 -16.69 27.44 1.96
N SER A 120 -16.89 27.32 3.26
CA SER A 120 -17.01 26.09 4.03
C SER A 120 -18.36 25.43 3.78
N ILE A 121 -18.42 24.09 3.68
CA ILE A 121 -19.55 23.25 4.13
C ILE A 121 -19.18 21.75 4.04
N GLY A 122 -19.34 21.07 5.18
CA GLY A 122 -19.87 19.70 5.32
C GLY A 122 -19.28 18.56 4.49
N SER A 123 -18.32 17.84 5.07
CA SER A 123 -17.84 16.55 4.56
C SER A 123 -18.87 15.45 4.79
N THR A 124 -19.57 15.05 3.73
CA THR A 124 -19.93 13.64 3.44
C THR A 124 -20.31 13.57 1.96
N CYS A 125 -19.57 12.80 1.14
CA CYS A 125 -20.07 12.42 -0.18
C CYS A 125 -19.69 10.98 -0.52
N SER A 126 -20.72 10.15 -0.63
CA SER A 126 -20.66 8.84 -1.27
C SER A 126 -20.44 9.04 -2.77
N ILE A 127 -19.29 8.61 -3.29
CA ILE A 127 -18.99 8.69 -4.73
C ILE A 127 -19.42 7.38 -5.40
N LYS A 128 -20.25 7.50 -6.45
CA LYS A 128 -20.63 6.38 -7.33
C LYS A 128 -19.63 6.28 -8.50
N SER A 129 -19.21 5.04 -8.79
CA SER A 129 -18.09 4.67 -9.68
C SER A 129 -18.39 4.74 -11.20
N SER A 130 -19.32 5.57 -11.67
CA SER A 130 -19.79 5.49 -13.08
C SER A 130 -19.18 6.47 -14.07
N ASP A 131 -18.39 7.47 -13.65
CA ASP A 131 -18.07 8.61 -14.54
C ASP A 131 -16.57 8.72 -14.94
N LEU A 132 -15.79 7.65 -14.80
CA LEU A 132 -14.36 7.63 -15.12
C LEU A 132 -14.10 7.34 -16.62
N VAL A 133 -14.18 8.36 -17.47
CA VAL A 133 -13.60 8.32 -18.83
C VAL A 133 -12.95 9.66 -19.17
N GLY A 134 -11.65 9.62 -19.52
CA GLY A 134 -11.08 10.59 -20.45
C GLY A 134 -9.70 11.18 -20.10
N GLN A 135 -8.68 10.67 -20.81
CA GLN A 135 -7.47 11.38 -21.25
C GLN A 135 -6.47 11.91 -20.20
N GLY A 136 -5.33 11.21 -20.11
CA GLY A 136 -4.08 11.71 -19.53
C GLY A 136 -2.90 10.79 -19.87
N SER A 137 -2.36 10.90 -21.09
CA SER A 137 -1.17 10.17 -21.56
C SER A 137 0.12 10.76 -20.93
N GLY A 138 0.36 10.48 -19.65
CA GLY A 138 1.66 10.69 -19.01
C GLY A 138 2.64 9.57 -19.35
N LYS A 139 3.89 9.91 -19.68
CA LYS A 139 4.93 8.96 -20.12
C LYS A 139 5.26 7.94 -19.02
N LEU A 140 5.21 6.65 -19.39
CA LEU A 140 5.14 5.45 -18.53
C LEU A 140 6.46 5.01 -17.84
N SER A 141 7.54 5.79 -17.90
CA SER A 141 8.84 5.39 -17.34
C SER A 141 9.04 5.79 -15.87
N ASP A 142 8.10 6.53 -15.28
CA ASP A 142 8.32 7.26 -14.03
C ASP A 142 7.41 6.82 -12.86
N ILE A 143 6.70 5.70 -13.00
CA ILE A 143 5.66 5.29 -12.03
C ILE A 143 6.28 5.04 -10.65
N GLY A 144 7.37 4.28 -10.55
CA GLY A 144 8.02 4.00 -9.27
C GLY A 144 8.52 5.28 -8.57
N PHE A 145 9.18 6.15 -9.32
CA PHE A 145 9.79 7.37 -8.79
C PHE A 145 8.76 8.46 -8.44
N HIS A 146 7.75 8.66 -9.28
CA HIS A 146 6.67 9.62 -9.03
C HIS A 146 5.75 9.18 -7.90
N PHE A 147 5.52 7.87 -7.75
CA PHE A 147 4.69 7.31 -6.67
C PHE A 147 5.26 7.59 -5.28
N VAL A 148 6.59 7.69 -5.13
CA VAL A 148 7.25 8.05 -3.87
C VAL A 148 7.14 9.55 -3.56
N LYS A 149 7.17 10.41 -4.58
CA LYS A 149 7.14 11.88 -4.43
C LYS A 149 5.77 12.46 -4.05
N ILE A 150 4.70 11.66 -4.10
CA ILE A 150 3.37 12.10 -3.70
C ILE A 150 3.16 11.78 -2.22
N TYR A 151 3.17 12.83 -1.40
CA TYR A 151 3.00 12.75 0.05
C TYR A 151 1.54 12.94 0.44
N ALA A 152 1.09 12.18 1.42
CA ALA A 152 -0.27 12.18 1.89
C ALA A 152 -0.51 13.28 2.92
N GLU A 153 -1.47 14.17 2.62
CA GLU A 153 -2.00 15.11 3.60
C GLU A 153 -3.00 14.44 4.56
N SER A 154 -3.44 13.22 4.25
CA SER A 154 -4.45 12.46 4.98
C SER A 154 -3.91 11.69 6.18
N VAL A 155 -4.81 11.44 7.14
CA VAL A 155 -4.61 10.54 8.29
C VAL A 155 -4.26 9.13 7.78
N PRO A 156 -3.41 8.35 8.48
CA PRO A 156 -3.13 6.96 8.12
C PRO A 156 -4.41 6.14 7.92
N LEU A 157 -4.39 5.28 6.90
CA LEU A 157 -5.50 4.37 6.59
C LEU A 157 -5.62 3.18 7.55
N PHE A 158 -4.78 3.12 8.59
CA PHE A 158 -4.77 2.09 9.63
C PHE A 158 -4.24 2.63 10.95
N HIS A 159 -4.48 1.89 12.04
CA HIS A 159 -3.98 2.25 13.36
C HIS A 159 -2.49 1.93 13.46
N SER A 160 -1.66 2.89 13.05
CA SER A 160 -0.21 2.72 12.96
C SER A 160 0.45 2.41 14.30
N ILE A 161 0.08 3.12 15.38
CA ILE A 161 0.61 2.86 16.73
C ILE A 161 0.20 1.47 17.24
N ALA A 162 -1.02 1.02 16.97
CA ALA A 162 -1.46 -0.33 17.35
C ALA A 162 -0.65 -1.42 16.63
N LEU A 163 -0.28 -1.20 15.36
CA LEU A 163 0.61 -2.11 14.65
C LEU A 163 2.01 -2.14 15.27
N GLN A 164 2.55 -0.98 15.65
CA GLN A 164 3.85 -0.91 16.35
C GLN A 164 3.80 -1.65 17.69
N GLN A 165 2.70 -1.53 18.44
CA GLN A 165 2.49 -2.27 19.68
C GLN A 165 2.52 -3.78 19.44
N TYR A 166 1.77 -4.27 18.46
CA TYR A 166 1.77 -5.69 18.11
C TYR A 166 3.18 -6.20 17.74
N ILE A 167 3.90 -5.47 16.87
CA ILE A 167 5.24 -5.89 16.42
C ILE A 167 6.23 -5.94 17.60
N LEU A 168 6.31 -4.86 18.38
CA LEU A 168 7.31 -4.73 19.45
C LEU A 168 6.97 -5.62 20.67
N LEU A 169 5.70 -5.78 21.01
CA LEU A 169 5.28 -6.52 22.21
C LEU A 169 4.99 -8.00 21.95
N CYS A 170 4.52 -8.36 20.75
CA CYS A 170 4.06 -9.72 20.46
C CYS A 170 4.98 -10.49 19.49
N SER A 171 5.58 -9.80 18.52
CA SER A 171 6.39 -10.43 17.48
C SER A 171 7.90 -10.36 17.75
N GLN A 172 8.39 -9.49 18.63
CA GLN A 172 9.81 -9.45 18.98
C GLN A 172 10.22 -10.61 19.89
N VAL A 173 11.46 -11.08 19.75
CA VAL A 173 12.10 -12.06 20.62
C VAL A 173 13.29 -11.41 21.34
N LEU A 174 13.41 -11.65 22.65
CA LEU A 174 14.39 -10.98 23.50
C LEU A 174 15.84 -11.26 23.06
N GLU A 175 16.11 -12.48 22.62
CA GLU A 175 17.41 -12.91 22.11
C GLU A 175 17.69 -12.42 20.67
N GLY A 176 16.80 -11.60 20.10
CA GLY A 176 16.88 -11.03 18.76
C GLY A 176 15.95 -11.69 17.74
N GLY A 177 15.64 -10.95 16.67
CA GLY A 177 14.74 -11.39 15.60
C GLY A 177 13.26 -11.28 15.96
N PHE A 178 12.41 -11.58 14.97
CA PHE A 178 10.96 -11.55 15.10
C PHE A 178 10.34 -12.88 14.65
N LYS A 179 9.08 -13.07 15.07
CA LYS A 179 8.26 -14.26 14.84
C LYS A 179 6.86 -13.84 14.35
N ASP A 180 6.11 -14.84 13.89
CA ASP A 180 4.68 -14.74 13.58
C ASP A 180 3.88 -14.11 14.76
N LYS A 181 3.80 -14.83 15.87
CA LYS A 181 3.00 -14.47 17.06
C LYS A 181 3.57 -15.11 18.33
N PRO A 182 3.10 -14.76 19.54
CA PRO A 182 3.48 -15.45 20.77
C PRO A 182 3.30 -16.98 20.66
N GLY A 183 4.29 -17.73 21.16
CA GLY A 183 4.32 -19.19 21.07
C GLY A 183 4.92 -19.76 19.77
N LYS A 184 5.32 -18.92 18.80
CA LYS A 184 6.05 -19.34 17.60
C LYS A 184 7.55 -19.06 17.71
N TYR A 185 8.35 -19.76 16.89
CA TYR A 185 9.79 -19.53 16.80
C TYR A 185 10.10 -18.32 15.93
N ARG A 186 11.24 -17.67 16.19
CA ARG A 186 11.78 -16.63 15.31
C ARG A 186 12.32 -17.23 14.02
N ASP A 187 12.26 -16.45 12.95
CA ASP A 187 12.93 -16.76 11.70
C ASP A 187 13.27 -15.48 10.92
N PHE A 188 14.05 -15.61 9.86
CA PHE A 188 14.47 -14.47 9.04
C PHE A 188 13.33 -13.85 8.23
N TYR A 189 12.32 -14.64 7.87
CA TYR A 189 11.18 -14.17 7.10
C TYR A 189 10.34 -13.19 7.94
N HIS A 190 9.94 -13.58 9.14
CA HIS A 190 9.21 -12.70 10.05
C HIS A 190 10.06 -11.54 10.53
N SER A 191 11.37 -11.74 10.75
CA SER A 191 12.29 -10.64 11.05
C SER A 191 12.27 -9.56 9.96
N CYS A 192 12.33 -9.96 8.68
CA CYS A 192 12.25 -9.04 7.56
C CYS A 192 10.90 -8.31 7.51
N TYR A 193 9.78 -9.04 7.50
CA TYR A 193 8.47 -8.44 7.27
C TYR A 193 7.88 -7.73 8.49
N CYS A 194 8.26 -8.10 9.72
CA CYS A 194 7.93 -7.32 10.91
C CYS A 194 8.65 -5.96 10.90
N LEU A 195 9.96 -5.93 10.59
CA LEU A 195 10.71 -4.68 10.50
C LEU A 195 10.23 -3.80 9.34
N SER A 196 9.91 -4.41 8.20
CA SER A 196 9.33 -3.72 7.05
C SER A 196 7.98 -3.08 7.40
N GLY A 197 7.10 -3.83 8.09
CA GLY A 197 5.82 -3.31 8.59
C GLY A 197 5.98 -2.24 9.66
N LEU A 198 6.98 -2.37 10.55
CA LEU A 198 7.30 -1.37 11.56
C LEU A 198 7.71 -0.05 10.91
N SER A 199 8.61 -0.10 9.91
CA SER A 199 8.95 1.07 9.10
C SER A 199 7.70 1.67 8.44
N VAL A 200 6.90 0.88 7.71
CA VAL A 200 5.65 1.38 7.10
C VAL A 200 4.73 2.08 8.11
N SER A 201 4.57 1.54 9.32
CA SER A 201 3.74 2.15 10.35
C SER A 201 4.29 3.49 10.87
N GLN A 202 5.61 3.61 11.04
CA GLN A 202 6.27 4.84 11.53
C GLN A 202 6.19 5.97 10.51
N TYR A 203 6.20 5.64 9.22
CA TYR A 203 6.14 6.60 8.12
C TYR A 203 4.73 6.72 7.48
N SER A 204 3.71 6.09 8.07
CA SER A 204 2.33 6.10 7.56
C SER A 204 1.68 7.49 7.51
N TRP A 205 2.15 8.42 8.36
CA TRP A 205 1.71 9.81 8.38
C TRP A 205 2.86 10.78 8.08
N TRP A 206 3.57 10.54 6.99
CA TRP A 206 4.74 11.33 6.66
C TRP A 206 4.47 12.35 5.54
N LYS A 207 4.52 13.64 5.91
CA LYS A 207 4.13 14.78 5.06
C LYS A 207 5.27 15.38 4.24
N ASP A 208 6.54 15.17 4.61
CA ASP A 208 7.69 15.84 4.00
C ASP A 208 8.81 14.86 3.65
N ALA A 209 9.14 14.77 2.36
CA ALA A 209 10.06 13.87 1.68
C ALA A 209 11.43 13.61 2.30
N GLY A 210 11.89 14.48 3.21
CA GLY A 210 13.24 14.43 3.78
C GLY A 210 13.31 14.57 5.30
N ALA A 211 12.19 14.78 5.99
CA ALA A 211 12.18 14.97 7.44
C ALA A 211 12.04 13.63 8.19
N SER A 212 12.63 13.44 9.36
CA SER A 212 12.30 12.26 10.16
C SER A 212 10.85 12.34 10.69
N PRO A 213 10.16 11.19 10.93
CA PRO A 213 8.86 11.19 11.56
C PRO A 213 8.87 11.90 12.92
N LEU A 214 7.76 12.53 13.29
CA LEU A 214 7.64 13.12 14.61
C LEU A 214 7.76 12.03 15.69
N PRO A 215 8.28 12.32 16.89
CA PRO A 215 8.36 11.34 17.97
C PRO A 215 7.02 10.68 18.32
N THR A 216 5.89 11.38 18.10
CA THR A 216 4.54 10.85 18.31
C THR A 216 4.15 9.74 17.34
N ALA A 217 4.84 9.62 16.20
CA ALA A 217 4.65 8.55 15.23
C ALA A 217 5.48 7.30 15.56
N VAL A 218 6.35 7.35 16.58
CA VAL A 218 7.23 6.25 16.98
C VAL A 218 6.82 5.78 18.37
N LEU A 219 6.43 4.51 18.48
CA LEU A 219 6.09 3.92 19.77
C LEU A 219 7.36 3.67 20.60
N GLY A 220 7.38 4.22 21.81
CA GLY A 220 8.48 4.06 22.76
C GLY A 220 9.62 5.05 22.52
N PRO A 221 10.85 4.72 22.93
CA PRO A 221 12.01 5.58 22.71
C PRO A 221 12.23 5.84 21.22
N TYR A 222 12.67 7.06 20.87
CA TYR A 222 12.87 7.45 19.48
C TYR A 222 13.97 6.63 18.76
N CYS A 223 14.84 5.92 19.51
CA CYS A 223 15.77 4.94 18.94
C CYS A 223 15.09 3.70 18.33
N ASN A 224 13.77 3.54 18.50
CA ASN A 224 12.98 2.54 17.78
C ASN A 224 12.70 2.93 16.32
N LEU A 225 13.00 4.17 15.92
CA LEU A 225 12.80 4.63 14.55
C LEU A 225 13.68 3.83 13.58
N LEU A 226 13.05 3.23 12.58
CA LEU A 226 13.72 2.54 11.49
C LEU A 226 13.95 3.46 10.29
N GLU A 227 14.84 3.06 9.38
CA GLU A 227 14.96 3.70 8.08
C GLU A 227 13.65 3.53 7.27
N PRO A 228 13.27 4.53 6.45
CA PRO A 228 12.11 4.40 5.58
C PRO A 228 12.39 3.39 4.47
N ILE A 229 11.38 2.61 4.11
CA ILE A 229 11.41 1.70 2.97
C ILE A 229 10.54 2.19 1.82
N HIS A 230 10.89 1.80 0.60
CA HIS A 230 10.03 1.98 -0.56
C HIS A 230 8.87 0.98 -0.51
N PRO A 231 7.60 1.41 -0.38
CA PRO A 231 6.48 0.50 -0.12
C PRO A 231 6.21 -0.47 -1.27
N LEU A 232 6.52 -0.10 -2.51
CA LEU A 232 6.37 -0.97 -3.69
C LEU A 232 7.43 -2.09 -3.79
N TYR A 233 8.67 -1.82 -3.35
CA TYR A 233 9.81 -2.72 -3.57
C TYR A 233 10.35 -3.36 -2.28
N ASN A 234 9.90 -2.90 -1.12
CA ASN A 234 10.35 -3.34 0.19
C ASN A 234 11.89 -3.27 0.39
N VAL A 235 12.49 -2.17 -0.02
CA VAL A 235 13.93 -1.89 0.18
C VAL A 235 14.09 -0.52 0.83
N VAL A 236 15.19 -0.31 1.56
CA VAL A 236 15.51 1.00 2.14
C VAL A 236 15.47 2.08 1.05
N LEU A 237 14.79 3.18 1.32
CA LEU A 237 14.45 4.18 0.31
C LEU A 237 15.69 4.82 -0.34
N ASP A 238 16.74 5.08 0.44
CA ASP A 238 18.03 5.55 -0.07
C ASP A 238 18.67 4.55 -1.06
N ARG A 239 18.52 3.25 -0.80
CA ARG A 239 19.03 2.20 -1.72
C ARG A 239 18.25 2.16 -3.01
N TYR A 240 16.93 2.34 -2.94
CA TYR A 240 16.11 2.48 -4.14
C TYR A 240 16.56 3.67 -4.99
N HIS A 241 16.71 4.87 -4.42
CA HIS A 241 17.15 6.05 -5.17
C HIS A 241 18.51 5.86 -5.83
N LYS A 242 19.50 5.32 -5.09
CA LYS A 242 20.83 5.01 -5.64
C LYS A 242 20.76 4.05 -6.82
N SER A 243 19.96 3.00 -6.73
CA SER A 243 19.77 2.05 -7.84
C SER A 243 19.03 2.70 -9.01
N PHE A 244 17.99 3.47 -8.75
CA PHE A 244 17.22 4.16 -9.77
C PHE A 244 18.10 5.16 -10.55
N ASP A 245 18.87 5.99 -9.86
CA ASP A 245 19.76 6.98 -10.48
C ASP A 245 20.83 6.29 -11.34
N PHE A 246 21.41 5.18 -10.86
CA PHE A 246 22.41 4.42 -11.60
C PHE A 246 21.86 3.87 -12.93
N PHE A 247 20.67 3.26 -12.91
CA PHE A 247 20.09 2.66 -14.12
C PHE A 247 19.35 3.66 -15.01
N SER A 248 18.94 4.83 -14.49
CA SER A 248 18.24 5.86 -15.27
C SER A 248 19.18 6.83 -15.99
N THR A 249 20.45 6.86 -15.61
CA THR A 249 21.50 7.67 -16.25
C THR A 249 22.29 6.91 -17.33
N SER A 250 21.95 5.64 -17.56
CA SER A 250 22.57 4.75 -18.55
C SER A 250 21.87 4.78 -19.92
#